data_AF-A0A932N0R4-F1
#
_entry.id   AF-A0A932N0R4-F1
#
_cell.length_a   1.000
_cell.length_b   1.000
_cell.length_c   1.000
_cell.angle_alpha   90.00
_cell.angle_beta   90.00
_cell.angle_gamma   90.00
#
_symmetry.space_group_name_H-M   'P 1'
#
loop_
_entity.id
_entity.type
_entity.pdbx_description
1 polymer ?
#
loop_
_entity_poly.entity_id
_entity_poly.type
_entity_poly.pdbx_seq_one_letter_code
_entity_poly.pdbx_strand_id
1 'polypeptide(L)'
;MRHLWVGVVVVCVALVTACKEEDTTAPPAPRVDPYASPTGAPEITLTGSAEYGATVRITGGQSAVTTTADPFTALWRARVSLFVPPAPATPET
;
A
#
# COMPACT_ATOMS: atom_id res chain seq x y z
N MET A 1 56.28 1.94 -16.71
CA MET A 1 55.25 0.92 -16.40
C MET A 1 54.11 1.58 -15.62
N ARG A 2 52.95 1.74 -16.23
CA ARG A 2 51.86 2.65 -15.83
C ARG A 2 50.69 1.89 -15.18
N HIS A 3 50.99 0.74 -14.57
CA HIS A 3 50.00 -0.29 -14.25
C HIS A 3 49.82 -0.53 -12.74
N LEU A 4 50.65 0.08 -11.88
CA LEU A 4 50.49 -0.05 -10.42
C LEU A 4 49.44 0.90 -9.81
N TRP A 5 49.02 1.97 -10.50
CA TRP A 5 47.98 2.89 -10.00
C TRP A 5 46.56 2.44 -10.35
N VAL A 6 46.38 1.76 -11.49
CA VAL A 6 45.05 1.28 -11.94
C VAL A 6 44.59 0.07 -11.11
N GLY A 7 45.51 -0.82 -10.71
CA GLY A 7 45.17 -2.00 -9.92
C GLY A 7 44.64 -1.67 -8.51
N VAL A 8 45.21 -0.67 -7.82
CA VAL A 8 44.75 -0.27 -6.48
C VAL A 8 43.41 0.47 -6.54
N VAL A 9 43.20 1.33 -7.54
CA VAL A 9 41.93 2.07 -7.72
C VAL A 9 40.79 1.11 -8.09
N VAL A 10 41.03 0.11 -8.94
CA VAL A 10 40.01 -0.88 -9.33
C VAL A 10 39.63 -1.80 -8.16
N VAL A 11 40.58 -2.16 -7.29
CA VAL A 11 40.30 -2.96 -6.08
C VAL A 11 39.55 -2.13 -5.03
N CYS A 12 39.87 -0.85 -4.85
CA CYS A 12 39.12 0.02 -3.93
C CYS A 12 37.69 0.31 -4.39
N VAL A 13 37.43 0.45 -5.70
CA VAL A 13 36.08 0.75 -6.23
C VAL A 13 35.17 -0.48 -6.19
N ALA A 14 35.71 -1.70 -6.30
CA ALA A 14 34.92 -2.94 -6.24
C ALA A 14 34.49 -3.34 -4.82
N LEU A 15 35.12 -2.80 -3.77
CA LEU A 15 34.82 -3.11 -2.37
C LEU A 15 33.69 -2.25 -1.76
N VAL A 16 33.26 -1.17 -2.42
CA VAL A 16 32.23 -0.25 -1.89
C VAL A 16 30.80 -0.71 -2.22
N THR A 17 30.64 -1.69 -3.13
CA THR A 17 29.34 -2.06 -3.72
C THR A 17 28.52 -3.04 -2.87
N ALA A 18 29.02 -3.51 -1.72
CA ALA A 18 28.48 -4.70 -1.05
C ALA A 18 27.67 -4.45 0.23
N CYS A 19 27.48 -3.20 0.66
CA CYS A 19 26.58 -2.89 1.79
C CYS A 19 25.27 -2.31 1.27
N LYS A 20 24.50 -3.12 0.53
CA LYS A 20 23.08 -2.81 0.27
C LYS A 20 22.29 -3.36 1.46
N GLU A 21 21.92 -2.49 2.39
CA GLU A 21 20.95 -2.83 3.44
C GLU A 21 19.63 -3.17 2.75
N GLU A 22 19.17 -4.42 2.89
CA GLU A 22 17.85 -4.84 2.43
C GLU A 22 16.88 -4.72 3.60
N ASP A 23 15.81 -3.96 3.40
CA ASP A 23 14.72 -3.96 4.35
C ASP A 23 13.95 -5.28 4.26
N THR A 24 14.14 -6.10 5.28
CA THR A 24 13.49 -7.41 5.43
C THR A 24 12.39 -7.40 6.48
N THR A 25 12.14 -6.26 7.12
CA THR A 25 11.11 -6.15 8.16
C THR A 25 9.76 -5.99 7.49
N ALA A 26 8.83 -6.89 7.78
CA ALA A 26 7.47 -6.75 7.27
C ALA A 26 6.79 -5.51 7.90
N PRO A 27 5.96 -4.79 7.13
CA PRO A 27 5.23 -3.65 7.67
C PRO A 27 4.22 -4.10 8.74
N PRO A 28 3.94 -3.27 9.76
CA PRO A 28 2.84 -3.53 10.66
C PRO A 28 1.49 -3.52 9.91
N ALA A 29 0.49 -4.20 10.47
CA ALA A 29 -0.83 -4.23 9.88
C ALA A 29 -1.41 -2.81 9.72
N PRO A 30 -2.06 -2.49 8.58
CA PRO A 30 -2.73 -1.21 8.41
C PRO A 30 -3.92 -1.09 9.36
N ARG A 31 -4.20 0.12 9.82
CA ARG A 31 -5.39 0.47 10.60
C ARG A 31 -6.42 1.11 9.69
N VAL A 32 -7.69 0.79 9.93
CA VAL A 32 -8.85 1.39 9.26
C VAL A 32 -9.58 2.26 10.29
N ASP A 33 -9.91 3.49 9.93
CA ASP A 33 -10.72 4.35 10.78
C ASP A 33 -12.15 3.83 10.89
N PRO A 34 -12.86 4.12 11.99
CA PRO A 34 -14.26 3.75 12.12
C PRO A 34 -15.10 4.26 10.95
N TYR A 35 -15.92 3.38 10.38
CA TYR A 35 -16.88 3.69 9.34
C TYR A 35 -18.27 3.25 9.77
N ALA A 36 -19.28 4.09 9.52
CA ALA A 36 -20.65 3.76 9.87
C ALA A 36 -21.16 2.58 9.03
N SER A 37 -21.55 1.49 9.69
CA SER A 37 -22.09 0.29 9.06
C SER A 37 -23.33 -0.21 9.82
N PRO A 38 -24.29 -0.86 9.14
CA PRO A 38 -24.33 -1.12 7.69
C PRO A 38 -24.60 0.15 6.87
N THR A 39 -24.31 0.11 5.56
CA THR A 39 -24.59 1.19 4.62
C THR A 39 -25.30 0.63 3.38
N GLY A 40 -26.23 1.40 2.82
CA GLY A 40 -26.87 1.12 1.53
C GLY A 40 -26.19 1.81 0.34
N ALA A 41 -25.07 2.50 0.56
CA ALA A 41 -24.39 3.24 -0.50
C ALA A 41 -23.67 2.28 -1.48
N PRO A 42 -23.69 2.59 -2.80
CA PRO A 42 -22.98 1.81 -3.80
C PRO A 42 -21.46 2.00 -3.77
N GLU A 43 -20.98 3.03 -3.10
CA GLU A 43 -19.56 3.30 -2.93
C GLU A 43 -19.32 3.94 -1.56
N ILE A 44 -18.22 3.58 -0.93
CA ILE A 44 -17.78 4.19 0.33
C ILE A 44 -16.36 4.73 0.20
N THR A 45 -16.01 5.69 1.05
CA THR A 45 -14.61 6.10 1.24
C THR A 45 -14.13 5.57 2.58
N LEU A 46 -13.10 4.73 2.54
CA LEU A 46 -12.37 4.31 3.73
C LEU A 46 -11.11 5.15 3.90
N THR A 47 -10.76 5.42 5.15
CA THR A 47 -9.51 6.06 5.57
C THR A 47 -8.84 5.23 6.65
N GLY A 48 -7.58 5.52 6.90
CA GLY A 48 -6.84 4.94 8.01
C GLY A 48 -5.37 5.28 7.93
N SER A 49 -4.56 4.46 8.59
CA SER A 49 -3.10 4.58 8.59
C SER A 49 -2.40 3.26 8.25
N ALA A 50 -1.20 3.37 7.69
CA ALA A 50 -0.28 2.24 7.48
C ALA A 50 1.16 2.76 7.62
N GLU A 51 2.16 1.91 7.44
CA GLU A 51 3.54 2.40 7.36
C GLU A 51 3.72 3.41 6.21
N TYR A 52 4.62 4.38 6.40
CA TYR A 52 4.89 5.45 5.43
C TYR A 52 5.25 4.89 4.05
N GLY A 53 4.49 5.26 3.02
CA GLY A 53 4.71 4.75 1.66
C GLY A 53 4.30 3.29 1.45
N ALA A 54 3.77 2.61 2.46
CA ALA A 54 3.35 1.23 2.33
C ALA A 54 2.11 1.09 1.44
N THR A 55 2.01 -0.05 0.76
CA THR A 55 0.86 -0.41 -0.05
C THR A 55 -0.23 -1.04 0.82
N VAL A 56 -1.45 -0.52 0.72
CA VAL A 56 -2.65 -1.05 1.39
C VAL A 56 -3.55 -1.69 0.36
N ARG A 57 -3.89 -2.98 0.57
CA ARG A 57 -4.80 -3.74 -0.29
C ARG A 57 -6.10 -4.03 0.45
N ILE A 58 -7.22 -3.57 -0.11
CA ILE A 58 -8.57 -3.68 0.46
C ILE A 58 -9.38 -4.68 -0.38
N THR A 59 -10.01 -5.64 0.29
CA THR A 59 -10.88 -6.67 -0.32
C THR A 59 -12.24 -6.71 0.36
N GLY A 60 -13.26 -7.27 -0.30
CA GLY A 60 -14.62 -7.40 0.25
C GLY A 60 -15.65 -6.44 -0.37
N GLY A 61 -15.21 -5.48 -1.18
CA GLY A 61 -16.07 -4.75 -2.12
C GLY A 61 -16.31 -5.54 -3.42
N GLN A 62 -16.89 -4.89 -4.43
CA GLN A 62 -17.11 -5.50 -5.75
C GLN A 62 -15.80 -5.96 -6.42
N SER A 63 -14.72 -5.19 -6.20
CA SER A 63 -13.37 -5.49 -6.66
C SER A 63 -12.36 -5.11 -5.58
N ALA A 64 -11.18 -5.74 -5.61
CA ALA A 64 -10.08 -5.34 -4.75
C ALA A 64 -9.57 -3.94 -5.14
N VAL A 65 -9.22 -3.14 -4.13
CA VAL A 65 -8.68 -1.79 -4.31
C VAL A 65 -7.30 -1.75 -3.67
N THR A 66 -6.35 -1.09 -4.33
CA THR A 66 -5.01 -0.83 -3.81
C THR A 66 -4.83 0.67 -3.66
N THR A 67 -4.25 1.11 -2.54
CA THR A 67 -3.84 2.49 -2.29
C THR A 67 -2.47 2.50 -1.62
N THR A 68 -1.86 3.68 -1.52
CA THR A 68 -0.56 3.88 -0.87
C THR A 68 -0.74 4.84 0.29
N ALA A 69 -0.16 4.50 1.45
CA ALA A 69 -0.12 5.43 2.57
C ALA A 69 0.84 6.57 2.26
N ASP A 70 0.43 7.78 2.63
CA ASP A 70 1.21 8.97 2.41
C ASP A 70 2.59 8.85 3.12
N PRO A 71 3.69 9.15 2.41
CA PRO A 71 5.04 8.92 2.92
C PRO A 71 5.45 9.91 4.04
N PHE A 72 4.64 10.92 4.35
CA PHE A 72 4.93 11.92 5.38
C PHE A 72 3.93 11.91 6.54
N THR A 73 2.70 11.43 6.31
CA THR A 73 1.61 11.44 7.30
C THR A 73 1.11 10.03 7.66
N ALA A 74 1.56 8.99 6.96
CA ALA A 74 1.11 7.61 7.13
C ALA A 74 -0.40 7.39 6.89
N LEU A 75 -1.12 8.41 6.39
CA LEU A 75 -2.55 8.33 6.12
C LEU A 75 -2.81 7.76 4.74
N TRP A 76 -3.86 6.96 4.61
CA TRP A 76 -4.36 6.49 3.31
C TRP A 76 -5.85 6.77 3.15
N ARG A 77 -6.29 6.85 1.89
CA ARG A 77 -7.69 6.99 1.50
C ARG A 77 -7.97 6.10 0.30
N ALA A 78 -9.11 5.43 0.30
CA ALA A 78 -9.55 4.59 -0.81
C ALA A 78 -11.06 4.67 -1.01
N ARG A 79 -11.50 4.72 -2.28
CA ARG A 79 -12.90 4.52 -2.64
C ARG A 79 -13.13 3.05 -2.93
N VAL A 80 -14.17 2.48 -2.34
CA VAL A 80 -14.52 1.06 -2.45
C VAL A 80 -15.95 0.95 -2.92
N SER A 81 -16.12 0.41 -4.13
CA SER A 81 -17.45 0.11 -4.68
C SER A 81 -18.03 -1.12 -3.97
N LEU A 82 -19.28 -1.02 -3.54
CA LEU A 82 -20.01 -2.05 -2.81
C LEU A 82 -21.10 -2.66 -3.69
N PHE A 83 -21.46 -3.90 -3.39
CA PHE A 83 -22.66 -4.48 -3.96
C PHE A 83 -23.88 -3.89 -3.25
N VAL A 84 -24.72 -3.17 -4.00
CA VAL A 84 -26.04 -2.75 -3.50
C VAL A 84 -27.00 -3.91 -3.72
N PRO A 85 -27.64 -4.46 -2.67
CA PRO A 85 -28.70 -5.44 -2.86
C PRO A 85 -29.85 -4.79 -3.66
N PRO A 86 -30.44 -5.51 -4.65
CA PRO A 86 -31.56 -4.98 -5.41
C PRO A 86 -32.70 -4.63 -4.45
N ALA A 87 -33.42 -3.54 -4.74
CA ALA A 87 -34.61 -3.15 -3.99
C ALA A 87 -35.57 -4.35 -3.91
N PRO A 88 -36.24 -4.58 -2.76
CA PRO A 88 -37.23 -5.66 -2.68
C PRO A 88 -38.26 -5.45 -3.78
N ALA A 89 -38.55 -6.52 -4.54
CA ALA A 89 -39.57 -6.47 -5.59
C ALA A 89 -40.87 -5.97 -4.97
N THR A 90 -41.47 -4.95 -5.58
CA THR A 90 -42.80 -4.48 -5.18
C THR A 90 -43.76 -5.68 -5.30
N PRO A 91 -44.49 -6.07 -4.25
CA PRO A 91 -45.45 -7.15 -4.37
C PRO A 91 -46.48 -6.74 -5.43
N GLU A 92 -46.60 -7.58 -6.45
CA GLU A 92 -47.61 -7.44 -7.50
C GLU A 92 -48.99 -7.52 -6.82
N THR A 93 -49.80 -6.48 -7.02
CA THR A 93 -51.15 -6.33 -6.43
C THR A 93 -52.18 -7.08 -7.26
#